data_AF-A0A7S0WU87-F1
#
_entry.id   AF-A0A7S0WU87-F1
#
_cell.length_a   1.000
_cell.length_b   1.000
_cell.length_c   1.000
_cell.angle_alpha   90.00
_cell.angle_beta   90.00
_cell.angle_gamma   90.00
#
_symmetry.space_group_name_H-M   'P 1'
#
loop_
_entity.id
_entity.type
_entity.pdbx_description
1 polymer ?
#
loop_
_entity_poly.entity_id
_entity_poly.type
_entity_poly.pdbx_seq_one_letter_code
_entity_poly.pdbx_strand_id
1 'polypeptide(L)'
;GGGAGGPSGGDRAAKRPKRDRDVVGPLVPLTGPVTVRPPANEEERKEVEKWKEERRKAYPTPANVARRAAEAAALREAGGLDPKKSERMAKLREILEKQRAMGLDHAAGTTDMLDGGYG
;
A
#
# COMPACT_ATOMS: atom_id res chain seq x y z
N GLY A 1 21.36 -2.87 69.52
CA GLY A 1 21.57 -2.26 68.18
C GLY A 1 20.19 -2.11 67.56
N GLY A 2 19.75 -0.95 67.08
CA GLY A 2 20.32 -0.25 65.93
C GLY A 2 20.12 -1.14 64.69
N GLY A 3 19.32 -0.83 63.68
CA GLY A 3 18.48 0.30 63.31
C GLY A 3 18.02 0.08 61.86
N ALA A 4 17.06 0.88 61.39
CA ALA A 4 16.65 1.08 59.99
C ALA A 4 16.07 -0.14 59.24
N GLY A 5 15.00 -0.08 58.45
CA GLY A 5 14.24 1.02 57.88
C GLY A 5 13.45 0.43 56.69
N GLY A 6 12.16 0.74 56.59
CA GLY A 6 11.44 0.62 55.31
C GLY A 6 12.02 1.61 54.28
N PRO A 7 11.80 1.42 52.97
CA PRO A 7 10.53 1.80 52.32
C PRO A 7 10.08 0.81 51.22
N SER A 8 8.79 0.63 50.91
CA SER A 8 7.91 1.49 50.09
C SER A 8 8.49 1.90 48.72
N GLY A 9 7.69 1.70 47.66
CA GLY A 9 7.92 2.15 46.28
C GLY A 9 8.29 0.98 45.36
N GLY A 10 7.55 0.65 44.30
CA GLY A 10 6.85 1.52 43.36
C GLY A 10 7.36 1.15 41.97
N ASP A 11 6.41 0.94 41.05
CA ASP A 11 6.52 0.95 39.59
C ASP A 11 7.90 0.74 38.94
N ARG A 12 8.08 -0.41 38.28
CA ARG A 12 8.94 -0.49 37.09
C ARG A 12 8.28 -1.30 35.98
N ALA A 13 7.31 -0.65 35.32
CA ALA A 13 7.02 -0.92 33.92
C ALA A 13 8.35 -0.89 33.14
N ALA A 14 8.73 -2.03 32.56
CA ALA A 14 9.92 -2.12 31.72
C ALA A 14 9.77 -1.15 30.55
N LYS A 15 10.43 0.02 30.64
CA LYS A 15 10.52 0.97 29.53
C LYS A 15 11.28 0.27 28.40
N ARG A 16 10.56 -0.12 27.35
CA ARG A 16 11.16 -0.54 26.07
C ARG A 16 12.11 0.59 25.63
N PRO A 17 13.39 0.32 25.37
CA PRO A 17 14.28 1.35 24.86
C PRO A 17 13.71 1.87 23.54
N LYS A 18 13.51 3.19 23.45
CA LYS A 18 13.23 3.87 22.18
C LYS A 18 14.42 3.56 21.28
N ARG A 19 14.19 2.81 20.21
CA ARG A 19 15.18 2.70 19.14
C ARG A 19 15.34 4.11 18.59
N ASP A 20 16.53 4.67 18.72
CA ASP A 20 16.98 5.83 17.97
C ASP A 20 16.91 5.47 16.47
N ARG A 21 15.73 5.65 15.89
CA ARG A 21 15.62 6.03 14.49
C ARG A 21 16.28 7.39 14.45
N ASP A 22 17.52 7.46 13.97
CA ASP A 22 18.09 8.61 13.24
C ASP A 22 19.63 8.49 13.13
N VAL A 23 20.14 7.30 12.81
CA VAL A 23 21.49 7.18 12.24
C VAL A 23 21.37 6.60 10.85
N VAL A 24 20.73 7.36 9.96
CA VAL A 24 21.01 7.23 8.53
C VAL A 24 22.42 7.79 8.37
N GLY A 25 23.41 6.90 8.25
CA GLY A 25 24.78 7.30 7.95
C GLY A 25 24.82 8.19 6.70
N PRO A 26 25.85 9.04 6.55
CA PRO A 26 25.95 9.95 5.42
C PRO A 26 25.84 9.14 4.12
N LEU A 27 24.85 9.50 3.29
CA LEU A 27 24.69 8.94 1.96
C LEU A 27 25.93 9.33 1.16
N VAL A 28 26.88 8.41 1.03
CA VAL A 28 28.04 8.62 0.17
C VAL A 28 27.49 8.75 -1.25
N PRO A 29 27.67 9.90 -1.93
CA PRO A 29 27.23 10.02 -3.31
C PRO A 29 28.01 9.01 -4.13
N LEU A 30 27.30 8.12 -4.81
CA LEU A 30 27.88 7.23 -5.82
C LEU A 30 28.32 8.12 -7.00
N THR A 31 29.53 8.66 -6.94
CA THR A 31 30.12 9.56 -7.96
C THR A 31 30.74 8.81 -9.14
N GLY A 32 30.38 7.53 -9.33
CA GLY A 32 30.82 6.74 -10.48
C GLY A 32 29.96 7.02 -11.72
N PRO A 33 30.51 6.85 -12.94
CA PRO A 33 29.72 6.93 -14.16
C PRO A 33 28.64 5.84 -14.16
N VAL A 34 27.38 6.24 -14.13
CA VAL A 34 26.24 5.31 -14.20
C VAL A 34 26.21 4.72 -15.61
N THR A 35 26.61 3.45 -15.73
CA THR A 35 26.54 2.70 -16.98
C THR A 35 25.18 2.02 -17.09
N VAL A 36 24.36 2.44 -18.04
CA VAL A 36 23.04 1.86 -18.31
C VAL A 36 23.15 0.97 -19.55
N ARG A 37 22.89 -0.33 -19.37
CA ARG A 37 22.81 -1.29 -20.48
C ARG A 37 21.49 -1.08 -21.25
N PRO A 38 21.50 -1.15 -22.59
CA PRO A 38 20.25 -1.22 -23.35
C PRO A 38 19.50 -2.55 -23.09
N PRO A 39 18.15 -2.57 -23.23
CA PRO A 39 17.38 -3.80 -23.15
C PRO A 39 17.87 -4.85 -24.15
N ALA A 40 17.90 -6.13 -23.74
CA ALA A 40 18.39 -7.24 -24.55
C ALA A 40 17.38 -7.69 -25.61
N ASN A 41 16.08 -7.53 -25.35
CA ASN A 41 15.01 -7.98 -26.23
C ASN A 41 13.77 -7.05 -26.16
N GLU A 42 12.79 -7.35 -27.01
CA GLU A 42 11.53 -6.61 -27.15
C GLU A 42 10.68 -6.61 -25.86
N GLU A 43 10.69 -7.73 -25.13
CA GLU A 43 9.91 -7.90 -23.89
C GLU A 43 10.49 -7.06 -22.76
N GLU A 44 11.81 -7.11 -22.57
CA GLU A 44 12.55 -6.30 -21.60
C GLU A 44 12.39 -4.80 -21.92
N ARG A 45 12.35 -4.41 -23.20
CA ARG A 45 12.08 -3.02 -23.58
C ARG A 45 10.71 -2.55 -23.09
N LYS A 46 9.67 -3.36 -23.30
CA LYS A 46 8.31 -3.06 -22.83
C LYS A 46 8.25 -2.99 -21.30
N GLU A 47 8.97 -3.89 -20.62
CA GLU A 47 9.03 -3.88 -19.15
C GLU A 47 9.74 -2.64 -18.61
N VAL A 48 10.87 -2.24 -19.20
CA VAL A 48 11.60 -1.02 -18.84
C VAL A 48 10.74 0.22 -19.09
N GLU A 49 10.01 0.28 -20.21
CA GLU A 49 9.08 1.38 -20.50
C GLU A 49 7.96 1.46 -19.46
N LYS A 50 7.30 0.33 -19.18
CA LYS A 50 6.26 0.24 -18.14
C LYS A 50 6.79 0.69 -16.78
N TRP A 51 7.98 0.24 -16.39
CA TRP A 51 8.62 0.63 -15.15
C TRP A 51 8.91 2.14 -15.09
N LYS A 52 9.42 2.72 -16.17
CA LYS A 52 9.64 4.17 -16.27
C LYS A 52 8.34 4.96 -16.11
N GLU A 53 7.27 4.51 -16.75
CA GLU A 53 5.95 5.15 -16.68
C GLU A 53 5.35 5.08 -15.27
N GLU A 54 5.36 3.89 -14.66
CA GLU A 54 4.90 3.69 -13.29
C GLU A 54 5.68 4.57 -12.30
N ARG A 55 7.00 4.61 -12.44
CA ARG A 55 7.84 5.50 -11.61
C ARG A 55 7.52 6.96 -11.83
N ARG A 56 7.37 7.41 -13.08
CA ARG A 56 7.01 8.81 -13.38
C ARG A 56 5.67 9.18 -12.76
N LYS A 57 4.69 8.29 -12.82
CA LYS A 57 3.36 8.48 -12.24
C LYS A 57 3.37 8.46 -10.71
N ALA A 58 4.26 7.68 -10.11
CA ALA A 58 4.41 7.55 -8.67
C ALA A 58 5.34 8.60 -8.04
N TYR A 59 6.19 9.24 -8.84
CA TYR A 59 7.19 10.18 -8.35
C TYR A 59 6.52 11.37 -7.65
N PRO A 60 6.98 11.74 -6.44
CA PRO A 60 6.37 12.80 -5.65
C PRO A 60 6.75 14.19 -6.16
N THR A 61 6.33 14.53 -7.39
CA THR A 61 6.37 15.92 -7.85
C THR A 61 5.38 16.77 -7.04
N PRO A 62 5.63 18.08 -6.86
CA PRO A 62 4.68 18.96 -6.18
C PRO A 62 3.25 18.86 -6.74
N ALA A 63 3.11 18.79 -8.06
CA ALA A 63 1.82 18.61 -8.73
C ALA A 63 1.17 17.25 -8.40
N ASN A 64 1.93 16.15 -8.39
CA ASN A 64 1.40 14.83 -8.06
C ASN A 64 0.97 14.75 -6.59
N VAL A 65 1.72 15.37 -5.68
CA VAL A 65 1.36 15.43 -4.26
C VAL A 65 0.08 16.23 -4.06
N ALA A 66 -0.04 17.40 -4.70
CA ALA A 66 -1.25 18.22 -4.64
C ALA A 66 -2.48 17.47 -5.19
N ARG A 67 -2.34 16.78 -6.35
CA ARG A 67 -3.41 15.95 -6.91
C ARG A 67 -3.83 14.84 -5.95
N ARG A 68 -2.88 14.09 -5.38
CA ARG A 68 -3.17 13.02 -4.41
C ARG A 68 -3.83 13.55 -3.15
N ALA A 69 -3.42 14.72 -2.65
CA ALA A 69 -4.03 15.36 -1.50
C ALA A 69 -5.48 15.78 -1.79
N ALA A 70 -5.75 16.35 -2.96
CA ALA A 70 -7.10 16.71 -3.39
C ALA A 70 -8.01 15.48 -3.55
N GLU A 71 -7.50 14.39 -4.15
CA GLU A 71 -8.23 13.12 -4.26
C GLU A 71 -8.53 12.51 -2.89
N ALA A 72 -7.57 12.52 -1.97
CA ALA A 72 -7.76 12.04 -0.60
C ALA A 72 -8.78 12.89 0.18
N ALA A 73 -8.75 14.22 -0.01
CA ALA A 73 -9.73 15.12 0.57
C ALA A 73 -11.12 14.86 0.00
N ALA A 74 -11.28 14.73 -1.32
CA ALA A 74 -12.54 14.41 -1.97
C ALA A 74 -13.12 13.07 -1.50
N LEU A 75 -12.27 12.04 -1.35
CA LEU A 75 -12.68 10.76 -0.77
C LEU A 75 -13.15 10.91 0.67
N ARG A 76 -12.47 11.73 1.48
CA ARG A 76 -12.86 11.98 2.87
C ARG A 76 -14.21 12.70 2.95
N GLU A 77 -14.44 13.71 2.09
CA GLU A 77 -15.74 14.39 2.01
C GLU A 77 -16.85 13.46 1.51
N ALA A 78 -16.52 12.49 0.63
CA ALA A 78 -17.44 11.44 0.17
C ALA A 78 -17.64 10.30 1.20
N GLY A 79 -17.20 10.46 2.45
CA GLY A 79 -17.35 9.45 3.50
C GLY A 79 -16.45 8.21 3.33
N GLY A 80 -15.37 8.33 2.55
CA GLY A 80 -14.41 7.25 2.30
C GLY A 80 -14.79 6.28 1.19
N LEU A 81 -15.90 6.51 0.48
CA LEU A 81 -16.25 5.71 -0.70
C LEU A 81 -15.54 6.24 -1.95
N ASP A 82 -14.72 5.39 -2.56
CA ASP A 82 -14.22 5.59 -3.92
C ASP A 82 -15.36 5.32 -4.92
N PRO A 83 -15.83 6.32 -5.70
CA PRO A 83 -16.90 6.12 -6.68
C PRO A 83 -16.54 5.06 -7.74
N LYS A 84 -15.25 4.91 -8.07
CA LYS A 84 -14.82 3.88 -9.02
C LYS A 84 -14.86 2.48 -8.40
N LYS A 85 -14.72 2.39 -7.07
CA LYS A 85 -14.87 1.12 -6.36
C LYS A 85 -16.32 0.67 -6.39
N SER A 86 -17.29 1.55 -6.14
CA SER A 86 -18.70 1.18 -6.18
C SER A 86 -19.13 0.74 -7.59
N GLU A 87 -18.74 1.47 -8.63
CA GLU A 87 -18.99 1.08 -10.03
C GLU A 87 -18.37 -0.28 -10.37
N ARG A 88 -17.12 -0.52 -9.94
CA ARG A 88 -16.44 -1.80 -10.16
C ARG A 88 -17.16 -2.95 -9.45
N MET A 89 -17.62 -2.73 -8.23
CA MET A 89 -18.36 -3.75 -7.47
C MET A 89 -19.74 -4.03 -8.09
N ALA A 90 -20.43 -3.00 -8.59
CA ALA A 90 -21.69 -3.17 -9.31
C ALA A 90 -21.51 -4.01 -10.58
N LYS A 91 -20.48 -3.70 -11.38
CA LYS A 91 -20.15 -4.46 -12.59
C LYS A 91 -19.73 -5.90 -12.29
N LEU A 92 -18.94 -6.10 -11.24
CA LEU A 92 -18.56 -7.44 -10.79
C LEU A 92 -19.79 -8.26 -10.40
N ARG A 93 -20.71 -7.66 -9.65
CA ARG A 93 -21.97 -8.31 -9.26
C ARG A 93 -22.79 -8.72 -10.48
N GLU A 94 -22.93 -7.86 -11.49
CA GLU A 94 -23.61 -8.17 -12.74
C GLU A 94 -22.99 -9.38 -13.46
N ILE A 95 -21.65 -9.46 -13.49
CA ILE A 95 -20.93 -10.59 -14.10
C ILE A 95 -21.20 -11.88 -13.33
N LEU A 96 -21.11 -11.83 -12.00
CA LEU A 96 -21.34 -12.99 -11.14
C LEU A 96 -22.79 -13.49 -11.25
N GLU A 97 -23.77 -12.58 -11.31
CA GLU A 97 -25.18 -12.90 -11.52
C GLU A 97 -25.41 -13.59 -12.88
N LYS A 98 -24.76 -13.10 -13.94
CA LYS A 98 -24.79 -13.75 -15.26
C LYS A 98 -24.15 -15.13 -15.24
N GLN A 99 -23.01 -15.31 -14.57
CA GLN A 99 -22.35 -16.60 -14.44
C GLN A 99 -23.24 -17.61 -13.72
N ARG A 100 -23.91 -17.20 -12.64
CA ARG A 100 -24.87 -18.03 -11.91
C ARG A 100 -26.10 -18.37 -12.75
N ALA A 101 -26.65 -17.40 -13.48
CA ALA A 101 -27.79 -17.64 -14.37
C ALA A 101 -27.47 -18.63 -15.50
N MET A 102 -26.21 -18.67 -15.95
CA MET A 102 -25.71 -19.61 -16.95
C MET A 102 -25.24 -20.95 -16.35
N GLY A 103 -25.25 -21.12 -15.02
CA GLY A 103 -24.73 -22.32 -14.35
C GLY A 103 -23.22 -22.53 -14.49
N LEU A 104 -22.47 -21.46 -14.78
CA LEU A 104 -21.01 -21.50 -14.98
C LEU A 104 -20.24 -21.17 -13.71
N ASP A 105 -20.92 -20.81 -12.63
CA ASP A 105 -20.33 -20.34 -11.38
C ASP A 105 -19.43 -21.39 -10.71
N HIS A 106 -19.80 -22.67 -10.77
CA HIS A 106 -18.95 -23.74 -10.24
C HIS A 106 -17.67 -23.91 -11.09
N ALA A 107 -17.79 -23.91 -12.41
CA ALA A 107 -16.64 -24.06 -13.32
C ALA A 107 -15.71 -22.83 -13.30
N ALA A 108 -16.27 -21.64 -13.08
CA ALA A 108 -15.54 -20.40 -12.92
C ALA A 108 -14.96 -20.20 -11.50
N GLY A 109 -15.35 -21.05 -10.53
CA GLY A 109 -14.93 -20.94 -9.13
C GLY A 109 -15.50 -19.71 -8.42
N THR A 110 -16.69 -19.24 -8.81
CA THR A 110 -17.32 -17.99 -8.32
C THR A 110 -18.57 -18.21 -7.48
N THR A 111 -18.90 -19.45 -7.13
CA THR A 111 -20.14 -19.82 -6.41
C THR A 111 -20.35 -19.02 -5.11
N ASP A 112 -19.29 -18.81 -4.32
CA ASP A 112 -19.39 -18.12 -3.02
C ASP A 112 -19.20 -16.59 -3.10
N MET A 113 -18.93 -16.04 -4.28
CA MET A 113 -18.52 -14.63 -4.41
C MET A 113 -19.69 -13.64 -4.30
N LEU A 114 -20.94 -14.08 -4.50
CA LEU A 114 -22.14 -13.24 -4.34
C LEU A 114 -22.63 -13.16 -2.88
N ASP A 115 -22.32 -14.15 -2.06
CA ASP A 115 -22.95 -14.35 -0.74
C ASP A 115 -22.12 -13.77 0.43
N GLY A 116 -21.08 -12.98 0.14
CA GLY A 116 -20.36 -12.19 1.14
C GLY A 116 -18.92 -12.61 1.45
N GLY A 117 -18.25 -13.34 0.56
CA GLY A 117 -16.83 -13.73 0.68
C GLY A 117 -15.79 -12.60 0.64
N TYR A 118 -16.15 -11.36 0.99
CA TYR A 118 -15.24 -10.23 1.13
C TYR A 118 -15.52 -9.49 2.45
N GLY A 119 -15.01 -10.07 3.55
CA GLY A 119 -14.81 -9.39 4.83
C GLY A 119 -13.37 -8.92 4.95
#